data_AF-A0A4U2ZYL3-F1
#
_entry.id   AF-A0A4U2ZYL3-F1
#
_cell.length_a   1.000
_cell.length_b   1.000
_cell.length_c   1.000
_cell.angle_alpha   90.00
_cell.angle_beta   90.00
_cell.angle_gamma   90.00
#
_symmetry.space_group_name_H-M   'P 1'
#
loop_
_entity.id
_entity.type
_entity.pdbx_description
1 polymer ?
#
loop_
_entity_poly.entity_id
_entity_poly.type
_entity_poly.pdbx_seq_one_letter_code
_entity_poly.pdbx_strand_id
1 'polypeptide(L)' 'INPAVLESFLPYNREPSTFLRELLEEDKLACKANLLTRFFDVDELSNPLEQAIYVQVQNPLVREVAVRS' A
#
# COMPACT_ATOMS: atom_id res chain seq x y z
N ILE A 1 -13.42 -2.21 -4.39
CA ILE A 1 -12.78 -3.55 -4.63
C ILE A 1 -13.50 -4.60 -3.78
N ASN A 2 -13.61 -5.88 -4.17
CA ASN A 2 -14.23 -6.90 -3.31
C ASN A 2 -13.15 -7.53 -2.39
N PRO A 3 -13.13 -7.22 -1.08
CA PRO A 3 -12.12 -7.74 -0.14
C PRO A 3 -12.14 -9.27 -0.03
N ALA A 4 -13.31 -9.91 -0.21
CA ALA A 4 -13.45 -11.36 -0.11
C ALA A 4 -12.60 -12.10 -1.15
N VAL A 5 -12.34 -11.48 -2.31
CA VAL A 5 -11.43 -12.04 -3.31
C VAL A 5 -9.99 -12.05 -2.79
N LEU A 6 -9.54 -10.97 -2.15
CA LEU A 6 -8.20 -10.86 -1.58
C LEU A 6 -8.01 -11.80 -0.39
N GLU A 7 -9.02 -11.92 0.48
CA GLU A 7 -9.03 -12.87 1.60
C GLU A 7 -8.85 -14.32 1.15
N SER A 8 -9.43 -14.70 0.00
CA SER A 8 -9.27 -16.05 -0.56
C SER A 8 -7.82 -16.41 -0.90
N PHE A 9 -6.94 -15.40 -1.03
CA PHE A 9 -5.51 -15.60 -1.29
C PHE A 9 -4.66 -15.72 -0.02
N LEU A 10 -5.21 -15.47 1.18
CA LEU A 10 -4.48 -15.59 2.45
C LEU A 10 -3.78 -16.95 2.63
N PRO A 11 -4.37 -18.10 2.27
CA PRO A 11 -3.70 -19.40 2.40
C PRO A 11 -2.45 -19.56 1.52
N TYR A 12 -2.28 -18.73 0.49
CA TYR A 12 -1.14 -18.76 -0.43
C TYR A 12 -0.05 -17.75 -0.04
N ASN A 13 -0.23 -17.03 1.07
CA ASN A 13 0.77 -16.08 1.53
C ASN A 13 2.08 -16.82 1.86
N ARG A 14 3.19 -16.33 1.31
CA ARG A 14 4.51 -16.91 1.55
C ARG A 14 5.04 -16.40 2.88
N GLU A 15 5.35 -17.27 3.83
CA GLU A 15 6.06 -16.86 5.05
C GLU A 15 7.44 -16.23 4.72
N PRO A 16 7.84 -15.10 5.34
CA PRO A 16 7.17 -14.38 6.45
C PRO A 16 6.33 -13.17 6.00
N SER A 17 5.85 -13.13 4.75
CA SER A 17 5.14 -11.99 4.17
C SER A 17 3.92 -11.59 5.02
N THR A 18 3.77 -10.31 5.27
CA THR A 18 2.63 -9.71 5.97
C THR A 18 1.72 -8.92 5.04
N PHE A 19 2.04 -8.89 3.73
CA PHE A 19 1.46 -7.97 2.76
C PHE A 19 -0.06 -8.03 2.65
N LEU A 20 -0.64 -9.22 2.48
CA LEU A 20 -2.10 -9.34 2.34
C LEU A 20 -2.84 -8.95 3.63
N ARG A 21 -2.24 -9.24 4.78
CA ARG A 21 -2.78 -8.84 6.09
C ARG A 21 -2.75 -7.32 6.23
N GLU A 22 -1.60 -6.69 6.00
CA GLU A 22 -1.48 -5.23 6.05
C GLU A 22 -2.45 -4.54 5.08
N LEU A 23 -2.60 -5.08 3.87
CA LEU A 23 -3.49 -4.54 2.87
C LEU A 23 -4.98 -4.61 3.27
N LEU A 24 -5.39 -5.66 3.98
CA LEU A 24 -6.78 -5.91 4.39
C LEU A 24 -7.14 -5.28 5.73
N GLU A 25 -6.18 -5.10 6.64
CA GLU A 25 -6.45 -4.73 8.03
C GLU A 25 -5.97 -3.31 8.40
N GLU A 26 -4.95 -2.76 7.74
CA GLU A 26 -4.40 -1.45 8.12
C GLU A 26 -5.24 -0.28 7.60
N ASP A 27 -5.50 0.71 8.47
CA ASP A 27 -6.29 1.90 8.12
C ASP A 27 -5.61 2.81 7.09
N LYS A 28 -4.28 2.72 6.97
CA LYS A 28 -3.47 3.55 6.07
C LYS A 28 -2.43 2.72 5.35
N LEU A 29 -2.09 3.15 4.14
CA LEU A 29 -1.07 2.53 3.31
C LEU A 29 -0.01 3.56 2.92
N ALA A 30 1.25 3.11 2.87
CA ALA A 30 2.31 3.89 2.25
C ALA A 30 2.08 3.95 0.74
N CYS A 31 1.96 5.17 0.19
CA CYS A 31 1.77 5.40 -1.22
C CYS A 31 2.83 6.37 -1.75
N LYS A 32 3.32 6.11 -2.96
CA LYS A 32 4.33 6.92 -3.62
C LYS A 32 3.80 8.33 -3.91
N ALA A 33 4.51 9.34 -3.44
CA ALA A 33 4.16 10.75 -3.60
C ALA A 33 4.95 11.38 -4.74
N ASN A 34 4.61 11.02 -6.00
CA ASN A 34 5.34 11.45 -7.20
C ASN A 34 5.60 12.96 -7.27
N LEU A 35 4.62 13.79 -6.89
CA LEU A 35 4.78 15.25 -6.91
C LEU A 35 5.84 15.71 -5.90
N LEU A 36 5.82 15.17 -4.68
CA LEU A 36 6.83 15.49 -3.66
C LEU A 36 8.20 14.98 -4.08
N THR A 37 8.28 13.76 -4.63
CA THR A 37 9.53 13.20 -5.15
C THR A 37 10.17 14.14 -6.18
N ARG A 38 9.39 14.71 -7.10
CA ARG A 38 9.89 15.70 -8.07
C ARG A 38 10.16 17.06 -7.43
N PHE A 39 9.32 17.51 -6.50
CA PHE A 39 9.48 18.80 -5.84
C PHE A 39 10.76 18.88 -5.00
N PHE A 40 11.15 17.78 -4.36
CA PHE A 40 12.38 17.65 -3.60
C PHE A 40 13.56 17.08 -4.42
N ASP A 41 13.39 16.98 -5.74
CA ASP A 41 14.41 16.56 -6.70
C ASP A 41 15.09 15.21 -6.37
N VAL A 42 14.29 14.26 -5.84
CA VAL A 42 14.76 12.90 -5.53
C VAL A 42 14.90 12.10 -6.82
N ASP A 43 16.12 11.66 -7.11
CA ASP A 43 16.46 10.91 -8.33
C ASP A 43 16.41 9.40 -8.10
N GLU A 44 15.19 8.93 -7.85
CA GLU A 44 14.85 7.53 -7.56
C GLU A 44 15.23 6.52 -8.67
N LEU A 45 15.54 6.99 -9.89
CA LEU A 45 15.86 6.13 -11.03
C LEU A 45 17.37 6.00 -11.25
N SER A 46 18.13 7.04 -10.91
CA SER A 46 19.58 7.08 -11.12
C SER A 46 20.36 6.54 -9.93
N ASN A 47 19.81 6.62 -8.72
CA ASN A 47 20.48 6.19 -7.50
C ASN A 47 19.64 5.13 -6.74
N PRO A 48 20.07 3.85 -6.72
CA PRO A 48 19.30 2.77 -6.08
C PRO A 48 19.16 2.91 -4.55
N LEU A 49 19.93 3.80 -3.92
CA LEU A 49 19.83 4.11 -2.50
C LEU A 49 18.83 5.25 -2.20
N GLU A 50 18.48 6.07 -3.19
CA GLU A 50 17.47 7.11 -3.05
C GLU A 50 16.11 6.56 -3.43
N GLN A 51 15.29 6.29 -2.42
CA GLN A 51 13.92 5.85 -2.64
C GLN A 51 12.98 7.05 -2.84
N ALA A 52 11.94 6.85 -3.63
CA ALA A 52 10.84 7.81 -3.79
C ALA A 52 10.30 8.29 -2.43
N ILE A 53 9.71 9.48 -2.40
CA ILE A 53 8.97 9.91 -1.22
C ILE A 53 7.67 9.11 -1.13
N TYR A 54 7.39 8.55 0.05
CA TYR A 54 6.13 7.88 0.39
C TYR A 54 5.37 8.66 1.45
N VAL A 55 4.05 8.70 1.33
CA VAL A 55 3.14 9.29 2.31
C VAL A 55 2.06 8.29 2.72
N GLN A 56 1.52 8.46 3.92
CA GLN A 56 0.44 7.63 4.41
C GLN A 56 -0.90 8.14 3.87
N VAL A 57 -1.58 7.32 3.06
CA VAL A 57 -2.93 7.59 2.55
C VAL A 57 -3.94 6.67 3.23
N GLN A 58 -5.20 7.08 3.30
CA GLN A 58 -6.24 6.22 3.85
C GLN A 58 -6.42 4.97 2.98
N ASN A 59 -6.49 3.81 3.61
CA ASN A 59 -6.67 2.54 2.91
C ASN A 59 -8.10 2.47 2.32
N PRO A 60 -8.26 2.47 0.99
CA PRO A 60 -9.58 2.40 0.37
C PRO A 60 -10.26 1.05 0.61
N LEU A 61 -9.49 -0.01 0.84
CA LEU A 61 -10.02 -1.36 1.05
C LEU A 61 -10.74 -1.47 2.40
N VAL A 62 -10.19 -0.92 3.47
CA VAL A 62 -10.87 -0.90 4.78
C VAL A 62 -12.08 0.05 4.75
N ARG A 63 -11.95 1.23 4.11
CA ARG A 63 -13.01 2.24 4.10
C ARG A 63 -14.22 1.87 3.25
N GLU A 64 -14.04 1.28 2.06
CA GLU A 64 -15.17 0.88 1.21
C GLU A 64 -15.96 -0.32 1.77
N VAL A 65 -15.31 -1.16 2.58
CA VAL A 65 -15.93 -2.32 3.22
C VAL A 65 -16.88 -1.91 4.34
N ALA A 66 -16.52 -0.88 5.10
CA ALA A 66 -17.39 -0.33 6.15
C ALA A 66 -18.72 0.27 5.62
N VAL A 67 -18.75 0.70 4.35
CA VAL A 67 -19.96 1.31 3.74
C VAL A 67 -20.95 0.27 3.22
N ARG A 68 -20.57 -1.01 3.15
CA ARG A 68 -21.41 -2.10 2.60
C ARG A 68 -21.88 -3.12 3.66
N SER A 69 -21.71 -2.81 4.95
CA SER A 69 -22.15 -3.65 6.08
C SER A 69 -23.50 -3.19 6.64
#